data_AF-A0A3D5KF89-F1
#
_entry.id   AF-A0A3D5KF89-F1
#
_cell.length_a   1.000
_cell.length_b   1.000
_cell.length_c   1.000
_cell.angle_alpha   90.00
_cell.angle_beta   90.00
_cell.angle_gamma   90.00
#
_symmetry.space_group_name_H-M   'P 1'
#
loop_
_entity.id
_entity.type
_entity.pdbx_description
1 polymer ?
#
loop_
_entity_poly.entity_id
_entity_poly.type
_entity_poly.pdbx_seq_one_letter_code
_entity_poly.pdbx_strand_id
1 'polypeptide(L)'
;MMNNQTVNGMNLLTVNTSYKSDFKEIAYSSVSGGYTHDYWKEILEGYSESGTLASRDNFKYREYIKDGQSMYEITEITEITIKVNKDNINLYTHAHMPDGEYYIRVWMEDINLANANFTSINNAYNSLGTLKGIVPLDEINITVKGSMYDD
;
A
#
# COMPACT_ATOMS: atom_id res chain seq x y z
N MET A 1 -19.44 15.59 -5.45
CA MET A 1 -18.71 14.49 -6.14
C MET A 1 -19.66 13.86 -7.13
N MET A 2 -19.31 13.83 -8.42
CA MET A 2 -20.07 13.04 -9.39
C MET A 2 -19.91 11.56 -9.03
N ASN A 3 -21.01 10.80 -9.03
CA ASN A 3 -20.98 9.37 -8.82
C ASN A 3 -20.47 8.70 -10.10
N ASN A 4 -19.15 8.50 -10.19
CA ASN A 4 -18.49 7.90 -11.36
C ASN A 4 -18.58 6.36 -11.38
N GLN A 5 -19.44 5.76 -10.54
CA GLN A 5 -19.58 4.31 -10.43
C GLN A 5 -20.75 3.75 -11.25
N THR A 6 -21.59 4.63 -11.80
CA THR A 6 -22.80 4.22 -12.50
C THR A 6 -22.83 4.65 -13.97
N VAL A 7 -23.40 3.80 -14.81
CA VAL A 7 -23.78 4.11 -16.19
C VAL A 7 -25.28 3.89 -16.30
N ASN A 8 -26.03 4.92 -16.70
CA ASN A 8 -27.50 4.88 -16.80
C ASN A 8 -28.19 4.37 -15.52
N GLY A 9 -27.65 4.70 -14.34
CA GLY A 9 -28.17 4.28 -13.04
C GLY A 9 -27.77 2.87 -12.60
N MET A 10 -27.08 2.10 -13.44
CA MET A 10 -26.55 0.77 -13.09
C MET A 10 -25.16 0.91 -12.48
N ASN A 11 -24.94 0.31 -11.30
CA ASN A 11 -23.62 0.28 -10.68
C ASN A 11 -22.76 -0.78 -11.36
N LEU A 12 -21.70 -0.33 -12.02
CA LEU A 12 -20.77 -1.19 -12.75
C LEU A 12 -19.43 -1.31 -12.04
N LEU A 13 -19.15 -0.47 -11.05
CA LEU A 13 -17.85 -0.42 -10.38
C LEU A 13 -18.03 -0.78 -8.92
N THR A 14 -17.51 -1.93 -8.54
CA THR A 14 -17.40 -2.32 -7.13
C THR A 14 -15.95 -2.24 -6.69
N VAL A 15 -15.70 -1.55 -5.58
CA VAL A 15 -14.39 -1.51 -4.92
C VAL A 15 -14.55 -2.15 -3.56
N ASN A 16 -13.81 -3.23 -3.32
CA ASN A 16 -13.71 -3.86 -2.01
C ASN A 16 -12.29 -3.68 -1.49
N THR A 17 -12.17 -3.35 -0.21
CA THR A 17 -10.88 -3.20 0.46
C THR A 17 -10.82 -4.19 1.62
N SER A 18 -9.76 -4.97 1.69
CA SER A 18 -9.42 -5.75 2.87
C SER A 18 -8.10 -5.25 3.45
N TYR A 19 -7.99 -5.32 4.78
CA TYR A 19 -6.81 -4.90 5.52
C TYR A 19 -6.47 -5.99 6.52
N LYS A 20 -5.18 -6.35 6.57
CA LYS A 20 -4.65 -7.24 7.60
C LYS A 20 -3.32 -6.68 8.12
N SER A 21 -3.12 -6.84 9.41
CA SER A 21 -1.88 -6.51 10.10
C SER A 21 -1.39 -7.73 10.87
N ASP A 22 -0.11 -8.06 10.71
CA ASP A 22 0.57 -9.07 11.50
C ASP A 22 1.60 -8.40 12.42
N PHE A 23 1.70 -8.90 13.64
CA PHE A 23 2.56 -8.36 14.68
C PHE A 23 3.50 -9.44 15.17
N LYS A 24 4.80 -9.20 14.99
CA LYS A 24 5.84 -10.09 15.48
C LYS A 24 6.69 -9.36 16.50
N GLU A 25 6.62 -9.79 17.75
CA GLU A 25 7.44 -9.20 18.81
C GLU A 25 8.92 -9.48 18.56
N ILE A 26 9.74 -8.43 18.65
CA ILE A 26 11.18 -8.50 18.48
C ILE A 26 11.81 -8.91 19.80
N ALA A 27 12.35 -10.13 19.81
CA ALA A 27 12.92 -10.74 21.01
C ALA A 27 14.15 -9.98 21.53
N TYR A 28 14.25 -9.91 22.86
CA TYR A 28 15.41 -9.43 23.58
C TYR A 28 15.64 -10.21 24.87
N SER A 29 16.78 -9.94 25.51
CA SER A 29 17.10 -10.44 26.84
C SER A 29 17.46 -9.27 27.74
N SER A 30 16.86 -9.23 28.93
CA SER A 30 17.23 -8.30 29.99
C SER A 30 18.50 -8.73 30.74
N VAL A 31 19.03 -9.92 30.43
CA VAL A 31 20.24 -10.46 31.05
C VAL A 31 21.46 -10.09 30.20
N SER A 32 22.50 -9.56 30.86
CA SER A 32 23.77 -9.25 30.22
C SER A 32 24.35 -10.48 29.52
N GLY A 33 24.68 -10.34 28.23
CA GLY A 33 25.21 -11.43 27.39
C GLY A 33 24.13 -12.33 26.79
N GLY A 34 22.85 -12.11 27.09
CA GLY A 34 21.74 -12.77 26.42
C GLY A 34 21.51 -12.27 24.99
N TYR A 35 20.74 -13.04 24.22
CA TYR A 35 20.37 -12.64 22.87
C TYR A 35 19.50 -11.36 22.90
N THR A 36 19.87 -10.38 22.09
CA THR A 36 19.07 -9.17 21.82
C THR A 36 19.12 -8.90 20.33
N HIS A 37 17.96 -8.73 19.70
CA HIS A 37 17.87 -8.46 18.27
C HIS A 37 18.55 -7.13 17.90
N ASP A 38 19.05 -7.01 16.67
CA ASP A 38 19.84 -5.85 16.25
C ASP A 38 19.05 -4.53 16.27
N TYR A 39 17.76 -4.54 15.89
CA TYR A 39 16.87 -3.37 16.02
C TYR A 39 16.82 -2.77 17.43
N TRP A 40 16.91 -3.61 18.46
CA TRP A 40 17.03 -3.08 19.83
C TRP A 40 18.39 -2.42 20.04
N LYS A 41 19.48 -3.06 19.57
CA LYS A 41 20.83 -2.53 19.72
C LYS A 41 21.06 -1.23 18.95
N GLU A 42 20.34 -1.01 17.85
CA GLU A 42 20.38 0.25 17.09
C GLU A 42 19.91 1.46 17.90
N ILE A 43 19.04 1.24 18.89
CA ILE A 43 18.50 2.32 19.75
C ILE A 43 19.16 2.36 21.14
N LEU A 44 20.05 1.43 21.45
CA LEU A 44 20.70 1.31 22.76
C LEU A 44 22.16 1.75 22.70
N GLU A 45 22.61 2.49 23.71
CA GLU A 45 23.99 2.91 23.82
C GLU A 45 24.94 1.75 24.23
N GLY A 46 26.17 1.75 23.71
CA GLY A 46 27.18 0.73 24.00
C GLY A 46 27.14 -0.49 23.06
N TYR A 47 26.46 -0.35 21.92
CA TYR A 47 26.42 -1.33 20.83
C TYR A 47 27.03 -0.76 19.54
N SER A 48 27.52 -1.66 18.69
CA SER A 48 28.07 -1.29 17.38
C SER A 48 26.97 -0.78 16.44
N GLU A 49 25.80 -1.38 16.55
CA GLU A 49 24.61 -1.16 15.73
C GLU A 49 24.08 0.27 15.90
N SER A 50 24.16 0.84 17.10
CA SER A 50 23.84 2.26 17.35
C SER A 50 24.99 3.23 17.07
N GLY A 51 26.18 2.73 16.67
CA GLY A 51 27.37 3.55 16.46
C GLY A 51 28.01 4.09 17.75
N THR A 52 27.65 3.54 18.91
CA THR A 52 28.08 4.03 20.24
C THR A 52 28.98 3.05 20.99
N LEU A 53 29.70 2.19 20.26
CA LEU A 53 30.56 1.15 20.85
C LEU A 53 31.61 1.72 21.82
N ALA A 54 32.09 2.94 21.55
CA ALA A 54 33.03 3.66 22.40
C ALA A 54 32.52 3.87 23.84
N SER A 55 31.21 3.99 24.05
CA SER A 55 30.61 4.10 25.39
C SER A 55 30.92 2.88 26.25
N ARG A 56 30.89 1.69 25.65
CA ARG A 56 31.29 0.45 26.31
C ARG A 56 32.80 0.37 26.49
N ASP A 57 33.56 0.59 25.42
CA ASP A 57 34.99 0.29 25.40
C ASP A 57 35.81 1.30 26.23
N ASN A 58 35.43 2.58 26.22
CA ASN A 58 36.17 3.64 26.90
C ASN A 58 35.58 3.98 28.27
N PHE A 59 34.26 3.84 28.45
CA PHE A 59 33.56 4.30 29.66
C PHE A 59 32.86 3.18 30.44
N LYS A 60 32.92 1.94 29.97
CA LYS A 60 32.26 0.77 30.59
C LYS A 60 30.75 0.96 30.74
N TYR A 61 30.14 1.78 29.89
CA TYR A 61 28.71 2.06 29.88
C TYR A 61 28.01 1.35 28.73
N ARG A 62 26.87 0.72 29.02
CA ARG A 62 26.03 0.03 28.04
C ARG A 62 24.60 -0.04 28.55
N GLU A 63 23.66 0.24 27.67
CA GLU A 63 22.23 0.15 27.96
C GLU A 63 21.68 -1.26 27.80
N TYR A 64 20.62 -1.54 28.54
CA TYR A 64 19.88 -2.80 28.51
C TYR A 64 18.39 -2.52 28.59
N ILE A 65 17.62 -3.44 28.05
CA ILE A 65 16.16 -3.34 28.04
C ILE A 65 15.64 -3.92 29.35
N LYS A 66 14.87 -3.12 30.08
CA LYS A 66 14.16 -3.57 31.27
C LYS A 66 13.01 -4.50 30.85
N ASP A 67 12.74 -5.54 31.64
CA ASP A 67 11.56 -6.39 31.44
C ASP A 67 10.27 -5.57 31.33
N GLY A 68 9.39 -5.99 30.42
CA GLY A 68 8.10 -5.34 30.16
C GLY A 68 8.15 -4.23 29.11
N GLN A 69 9.28 -4.03 28.44
CA GLN A 69 9.33 -3.26 27.19
C GLN A 69 9.04 -4.18 26.00
N SER A 70 8.48 -3.63 24.93
CA SER A 70 8.18 -4.37 23.69
C SER A 70 8.51 -3.56 22.46
N MET A 71 8.94 -4.25 21.42
CA MET A 71 9.16 -3.74 20.07
C MET A 71 8.54 -4.74 19.12
N TYR A 72 7.88 -4.27 18.06
CA TYR A 72 7.20 -5.12 17.09
C TYR A 72 7.67 -4.81 15.69
N GLU A 73 7.88 -5.87 14.91
CA GLU A 73 7.83 -5.82 13.46
C GLU A 73 6.36 -5.92 13.06
N ILE A 74 5.84 -4.88 12.42
CA ILE A 74 4.46 -4.79 11.96
C ILE A 74 4.44 -4.95 10.45
N THR A 75 3.72 -5.96 9.96
CA THR A 75 3.48 -6.13 8.52
C THR A 75 2.03 -5.79 8.22
N GLU A 76 1.81 -4.71 7.49
CA GLU A 76 0.48 -4.26 7.06
C GLU A 76 0.26 -4.60 5.59
N ILE A 77 -0.89 -5.20 5.26
CA ILE A 77 -1.26 -5.55 3.90
C ILE A 77 -2.67 -5.03 3.63
N THR A 78 -2.77 -4.17 2.62
CA THR A 78 -4.05 -3.68 2.08
C THR A 78 -4.28 -4.32 0.72
N GLU A 79 -5.40 -4.99 0.56
CA GLU A 79 -5.83 -5.55 -0.73
C GLU A 79 -7.02 -4.75 -1.24
N ILE A 80 -6.89 -4.22 -2.46
CA ILE A 80 -7.95 -3.48 -3.14
C ILE A 80 -8.41 -4.32 -4.34
N THR A 81 -9.66 -4.75 -4.30
CA THR A 81 -10.31 -5.47 -5.41
C THR A 81 -11.24 -4.53 -6.14
N ILE A 82 -10.88 -4.18 -7.37
CA ILE A 82 -11.70 -3.38 -8.29
C ILE A 82 -12.37 -4.34 -9.26
N LYS A 83 -13.70 -4.33 -9.32
CA LYS A 83 -14.50 -5.12 -10.29
C LYS A 83 -15.32 -4.20 -11.15
N VAL A 84 -15.13 -4.31 -12.46
CA VAL A 84 -15.90 -3.59 -13.49
C VAL A 84 -16.87 -4.55 -14.14
N ASN A 85 -18.13 -4.13 -14.27
CA ASN A 85 -19.22 -4.88 -14.87
C ASN A 85 -19.34 -6.33 -14.37
N LYS A 86 -19.40 -6.51 -13.04
CA LYS A 86 -19.38 -7.82 -12.38
C LYS A 86 -20.42 -8.81 -12.94
N ASP A 87 -21.58 -8.31 -13.33
CA ASP A 87 -22.70 -9.13 -13.81
C ASP A 87 -22.72 -9.26 -15.35
N ASN A 88 -21.67 -8.76 -16.01
CA ASN A 88 -21.48 -8.80 -17.46
C ASN A 88 -22.72 -8.29 -18.23
N ILE A 89 -23.28 -7.17 -17.78
CA ILE A 89 -24.45 -6.57 -18.40
C ILE A 89 -24.06 -5.82 -19.67
N ASN A 90 -24.90 -5.92 -20.69
CA ASN A 90 -24.72 -5.17 -21.94
C ASN A 90 -25.08 -3.70 -21.71
N LEU A 91 -24.29 -2.82 -22.32
CA LEU A 91 -24.46 -1.37 -22.22
C LEU A 91 -24.47 -0.77 -23.62
N TYR A 92 -25.25 0.29 -23.79
CA TYR A 92 -25.18 1.10 -25.00
C TYR A 92 -23.90 1.93 -24.99
N THR A 93 -23.15 1.86 -26.07
CA THR A 93 -22.02 2.73 -26.33
C THR A 93 -22.46 3.95 -27.15
N HIS A 94 -21.51 4.83 -27.47
CA HIS A 94 -21.75 5.97 -28.34
C HIS A 94 -22.21 5.51 -29.74
N ALA A 95 -23.22 6.18 -30.31
CA ALA A 95 -23.85 5.75 -31.57
C ALA A 95 -22.90 5.68 -32.78
N HIS A 96 -21.78 6.41 -32.73
CA HIS A 96 -20.74 6.44 -33.77
C HIS A 96 -19.54 5.52 -33.49
N MET A 97 -19.62 4.63 -32.50
CA MET A 97 -18.57 3.65 -32.24
C MET A 97 -18.79 2.44 -33.15
N PRO A 98 -17.90 2.16 -34.13
CA PRO A 98 -18.09 1.03 -35.04
C PRO A 98 -18.11 -0.31 -34.31
N ASP A 99 -18.73 -1.30 -34.93
CA ASP A 99 -18.67 -2.68 -34.48
C ASP A 99 -17.22 -3.18 -34.50
N GLY A 100 -16.83 -3.90 -33.46
CA GLY A 100 -15.45 -4.39 -33.33
C GLY A 100 -15.02 -4.72 -31.91
N GLU A 101 -13.78 -5.18 -31.79
CA GLU A 101 -13.13 -5.47 -30.52
C GLU A 101 -12.37 -4.23 -30.03
N TYR A 102 -12.61 -3.88 -28.77
CA TYR A 102 -11.96 -2.78 -28.07
C TYR A 102 -11.38 -3.29 -26.75
N TYR A 103 -10.50 -2.50 -26.15
CA TYR A 103 -9.93 -2.81 -24.85
C TYR A 103 -10.10 -1.61 -23.89
N ILE A 104 -10.42 -1.91 -22.64
CA ILE A 104 -10.39 -0.96 -21.53
C ILE A 104 -9.10 -1.22 -20.76
N ARG A 105 -8.27 -0.20 -20.62
CA ARG A 105 -7.08 -0.26 -19.76
C ARG A 105 -7.40 0.26 -18.37
N VAL A 106 -6.96 -0.48 -17.37
CA VAL A 106 -6.93 -0.03 -15.98
C VAL A 106 -5.47 0.23 -15.62
N TRP A 107 -5.19 1.34 -14.96
CA TRP A 107 -3.86 1.65 -14.44
C TRP A 107 -3.96 2.38 -13.12
N MET A 108 -2.87 2.33 -12.36
CA MET A 108 -2.67 3.20 -11.20
C MET A 108 -1.73 4.31 -11.61
N GLU A 109 -2.10 5.56 -11.33
CA GLU A 109 -1.19 6.70 -11.51
C GLU A 109 -0.19 6.79 -10.36
N ASP A 110 0.85 7.58 -10.58
CA ASP A 110 1.80 7.94 -9.51
C ASP A 110 1.07 8.66 -8.37
N ILE A 111 1.30 8.23 -7.13
CA ILE A 111 0.74 8.85 -5.93
C ILE A 111 1.85 9.58 -5.19
N ASN A 112 1.79 10.91 -5.19
CA ASN A 112 2.69 11.74 -4.40
C ASN A 112 2.24 11.76 -2.93
N LEU A 113 2.99 11.07 -2.07
CA LEU A 113 2.67 10.95 -0.64
C LEU A 113 2.90 12.25 0.15
N ALA A 114 3.65 13.21 -0.41
CA ALA A 114 3.85 14.53 0.18
C ALA A 114 2.72 15.52 -0.15
N ASN A 115 1.68 15.09 -0.87
CA ASN A 115 0.57 15.96 -1.25
C ASN A 115 -0.33 16.28 -0.03
N ALA A 116 -0.65 17.56 0.17
CA ALA A 116 -1.48 18.08 1.26
C ALA A 116 -2.91 17.50 1.33
N ASN A 117 -3.38 16.80 0.29
CA ASN A 117 -4.66 16.09 0.33
C ASN A 117 -4.62 14.81 1.19
N PHE A 118 -3.44 14.32 1.59
CA PHE A 118 -3.26 13.17 2.49
C PHE A 118 -3.00 13.60 3.95
N THR A 119 -3.63 14.70 4.38
CA THR A 119 -3.42 15.41 5.66
C THR A 119 -3.70 14.61 6.93
N SER A 120 -4.27 13.41 6.84
CA SER A 120 -4.43 12.48 7.97
C SER A 120 -3.25 11.51 8.16
N ILE A 121 -2.29 11.49 7.24
CA ILE A 121 -1.13 10.60 7.28
C ILE A 121 0.05 11.36 7.91
N ASN A 122 0.54 10.86 9.04
CA ASN A 122 1.59 11.47 9.88
C ASN A 122 2.80 12.03 9.09
N ASN A 123 3.47 13.06 9.63
CA ASN A 123 4.63 13.76 9.05
C ASN A 123 5.76 12.85 8.51
N ALA A 124 5.86 11.60 8.99
CA ALA A 124 6.83 10.61 8.54
C ALA A 124 6.63 10.16 7.07
N TYR A 125 5.42 10.26 6.51
CA TYR A 125 5.15 9.82 5.13
C TYR A 125 5.46 10.88 4.09
N ASN A 126 5.51 12.17 4.47
CA ASN A 126 5.86 13.26 3.56
C ASN A 126 7.31 13.16 3.04
N SER A 127 8.17 12.40 3.72
CA SER A 127 9.55 12.14 3.29
C SER A 127 9.70 10.92 2.37
N LEU A 128 8.64 10.11 2.19
CA LEU A 128 8.70 8.86 1.43
C LEU A 128 8.55 9.04 -0.10
N GLY A 129 8.35 10.27 -0.58
CA GLY A 129 8.36 10.59 -2.02
C GLY A 129 7.08 10.15 -2.76
N THR A 130 7.25 9.66 -4.00
CA THR A 130 6.13 9.26 -4.88
C THR A 130 6.06 7.75 -5.00
N LEU A 131 4.91 7.15 -4.68
CA LEU A 131 4.62 5.77 -5.06
C LEU A 131 4.38 5.73 -6.57
N LYS A 132 5.17 4.91 -7.26
CA LYS A 132 5.02 4.76 -8.70
C LYS A 132 3.78 3.93 -9.05
N GLY A 133 3.00 4.48 -9.96
CA GLY A 133 1.84 3.83 -10.53
C GLY A 133 2.23 2.62 -11.39
N ILE A 134 1.25 1.80 -11.73
CA ILE A 134 1.40 0.62 -12.59
C ILE A 134 0.55 0.83 -13.84
N VAL A 135 1.19 0.82 -15.00
CA VAL A 135 0.55 0.98 -16.32
C VAL A 135 1.06 -0.11 -17.28
N PRO A 136 0.18 -0.98 -17.84
CA PRO A 136 -1.20 -1.24 -17.42
C PRO A 136 -1.26 -2.14 -16.18
N LEU A 137 -2.29 -1.95 -15.36
CA LEU A 137 -2.64 -2.86 -14.26
C LEU A 137 -3.47 -4.05 -14.78
N ASP A 138 -4.41 -3.78 -15.67
CA ASP A 138 -5.28 -4.80 -16.29
C ASP A 138 -5.81 -4.30 -17.64
N GLU A 139 -6.24 -5.23 -18.49
CA GLU A 139 -6.86 -4.96 -19.78
C GLU A 139 -8.12 -5.82 -19.96
N ILE A 140 -9.28 -5.18 -20.18
CA ILE A 140 -10.56 -5.86 -20.40
C ILE A 140 -10.92 -5.74 -21.87
N ASN A 141 -11.09 -6.87 -22.56
CA ASN A 141 -11.61 -6.89 -23.93
C ASN A 141 -13.13 -6.72 -23.93
N ILE A 142 -13.64 -5.86 -24.81
CA ILE A 142 -15.06 -5.64 -25.02
C ILE A 142 -15.39 -5.70 -26.52
N THR A 143 -16.59 -6.16 -26.84
CA THR A 143 -17.08 -6.20 -28.21
C THR A 143 -18.23 -5.23 -28.37
N VAL A 144 -18.17 -4.36 -29.39
CA VAL A 144 -19.29 -3.52 -29.82
C VAL A 144 -20.01 -4.21 -30.97
N LYS A 145 -21.34 -4.26 -30.90
CA LYS A 145 -22.21 -4.81 -31.94
C LYS A 145 -23.47 -3.96 -32.11
N GLY A 146 -23.93 -3.82 -33.35
CA GLY A 146 -25.19 -3.14 -33.69
C GLY A 146 -25.09 -1.63 -33.54
N SER A 147 -23.96 -1.04 -33.93
CA SER A 147 -23.83 0.41 -33.99
C SER A 147 -24.60 1.00 -35.17
N MET A 148 -25.14 2.21 -35.01
CA MET A 148 -25.79 2.97 -36.10
C MET A 148 -24.79 3.38 -37.20
N TYR A 149 -23.49 3.13 -37.00
CA TYR A 149 -22.47 3.35 -38.01
C TYR A 149 -22.44 2.23 -39.06
N ASP A 150 -22.79 1.01 -38.66
CA ASP A 150 -22.75 -0.19 -39.51
C ASP A 150 -24.15 -0.70 -39.95
N ASP A 151 -25.23 -0.15 -39.39
CA ASP A 151 -26.63 -0.30 -39.85
C ASP A 151 -26.97 0.63 -41.03
#